data_AF-A0A3A8ZXH2-F1
#
_entry.id   AF-A0A3A8ZXH2-F1
#
_cell.length_a   1.000
_cell.length_b   1.000
_cell.length_c   1.000
_cell.angle_alpha   90.00
_cell.angle_beta   90.00
_cell.angle_gamma   90.00
#
_symmetry.space_group_name_H-M   'P 1'
#
loop_
_entity.id
_entity.type
_entity.pdbx_description
1 polymer ?
#
loop_
_entity_poly.entity_id
_entity_poly.type
_entity_poly.pdbx_seq_one_letter_code
_entity_poly.pdbx_strand_id
1 'polypeptide(L)'
;MDCKYPVKSRSYKACVLCSDKNICENSTIVNNATTLLSASEAHKKTTDNIRDCLTKELSEISKRISDAIANGKFYINGDGCLQYETTQRLEELGYKVKTGNQYNEDHWNISWNNG
;
A
#
# COMPACT_ATOMS: atom_id res chain seq x y z
N MET A 1 -15.06 45.02 11.47
CA MET A 1 -13.98 44.97 10.46
C MET A 1 -14.65 44.70 9.12
N ASP A 2 -14.57 45.63 8.17
CA ASP A 2 -15.19 45.44 6.86
C ASP A 2 -14.20 44.74 5.91
N CYS A 3 -14.56 43.54 5.42
CA CYS A 3 -13.74 42.84 4.43
C CYS A 3 -13.67 43.66 3.14
N LYS A 4 -12.44 44.00 2.70
CA LYS A 4 -12.15 44.90 1.56
C LYS A 4 -12.75 44.43 0.22
N TYR A 5 -13.05 43.15 0.09
CA TYR A 5 -13.55 42.57 -1.16
C TYR A 5 -15.03 42.20 -1.05
N PRO A 6 -15.79 42.30 -2.14
CA PRO A 6 -17.18 41.84 -2.16
C PRO A 6 -17.25 40.31 -1.99
N VAL A 7 -18.29 39.82 -1.32
CA VAL A 7 -18.48 38.40 -0.92
C VAL A 7 -18.33 37.41 -2.08
N LYS A 8 -18.66 37.81 -3.30
CA LYS A 8 -18.59 36.96 -4.51
C LYS A 8 -17.20 36.94 -5.18
N SER A 9 -16.24 37.72 -4.69
CA SER A 9 -14.89 37.77 -5.26
C SER A 9 -14.07 36.55 -4.84
N ARG A 10 -13.27 36.01 -5.77
CA ARG A 10 -12.25 34.98 -5.44
C ARG A 10 -11.26 35.46 -4.39
N SER A 11 -11.03 36.77 -4.31
CA SER A 11 -10.14 37.42 -3.35
C SER A 11 -10.79 37.68 -1.99
N TYR A 12 -12.11 37.43 -1.84
CA TYR A 12 -12.81 37.60 -0.55
C TYR A 12 -12.20 36.76 0.57
N LYS A 13 -11.59 35.61 0.23
CA LYS A 13 -10.98 34.69 1.18
C LYS A 13 -9.49 34.93 1.44
N ALA A 14 -8.86 35.87 0.73
CA ALA A 14 -7.42 36.13 0.84
C ALA A 14 -7.16 37.47 1.55
N CYS A 15 -6.98 37.44 2.87
CA CYS A 15 -6.40 38.58 3.57
C CYS A 15 -4.87 38.43 3.61
N VAL A 16 -4.18 39.15 2.73
CA VAL A 16 -2.71 39.07 2.59
C VAL A 16 -1.97 39.86 3.69
N LEU A 17 -2.68 40.63 4.54
CA LEU A 17 -2.07 41.54 5.53
C LEU A 17 -2.76 41.52 6.91
N CYS A 18 -3.54 40.49 7.25
CA CYS A 18 -4.17 40.38 8.58
C CYS A 18 -3.19 39.72 9.57
N SER A 19 -2.99 40.34 10.73
CA SER A 19 -1.99 39.94 11.74
C SER A 19 -2.33 38.65 12.49
N ASP A 20 -3.61 38.29 12.60
CA ASP A 20 -4.05 37.03 13.21
C ASP A 20 -5.01 36.30 12.28
N LYS A 21 -4.87 34.96 12.23
CA LYS A 21 -5.69 33.99 11.47
C LYS A 21 -7.19 34.33 11.54
N ASN A 22 -7.72 35.13 10.62
CA ASN A 22 -9.14 35.42 10.57
C ASN A 22 -9.62 35.49 9.11
N ILE A 23 -10.19 34.36 8.69
CA ILE A 23 -11.08 34.23 7.54
C ILE A 23 -12.32 35.10 7.82
N CYS A 24 -12.91 35.77 6.80
CA CYS A 24 -14.14 36.53 7.00
C CYS A 24 -15.23 35.62 7.63
N GLU A 25 -15.84 36.11 8.71
CA GLU A 25 -16.59 35.39 9.77
C GLU A 25 -17.77 34.52 9.30
N ASN A 26 -18.14 34.56 8.01
CA ASN A 26 -19.32 33.88 7.47
C ASN A 26 -19.00 32.78 6.43
N SER A 27 -17.75 32.31 6.35
CA SER A 27 -17.45 31.12 5.55
C SER A 27 -17.67 29.86 6.38
N THR A 28 -18.76 29.13 6.13
CA THR A 28 -18.79 27.69 6.38
C THR A 28 -17.77 27.06 5.45
N ILE A 29 -16.52 26.99 5.91
CA ILE A 29 -15.63 25.95 5.43
C ILE A 29 -16.26 24.67 5.95
N VAL A 30 -17.03 24.00 5.09
CA VAL A 30 -17.28 22.58 5.27
C VAL A 30 -15.88 21.99 5.25
N ASN A 31 -15.37 21.68 6.44
CA ASN A 31 -14.11 21.00 6.65
C ASN A 31 -14.28 19.56 6.15
N ASN A 32 -14.56 19.38 4.85
CA ASN A 32 -14.23 18.15 4.13
C ASN A 32 -12.71 18.13 3.88
N ALA A 33 -11.94 18.53 4.89
CA ALA A 33 -10.59 18.08 5.04
C ALA A 33 -10.74 16.59 5.35
N THR A 34 -10.64 15.76 4.31
CA THR A 34 -10.07 14.43 4.45
C THR A 34 -8.87 14.60 5.37
N THR A 35 -9.04 14.24 6.63
CA THR A 35 -8.14 14.61 7.71
C THR A 35 -6.78 14.03 7.35
N LEU A 36 -5.85 14.89 6.93
CA LEU A 36 -4.51 14.46 6.58
C LEU A 36 -3.91 13.84 7.83
N LEU A 37 -3.56 12.56 7.74
CA LEU A 37 -2.97 11.83 8.85
C LEU A 37 -1.67 12.52 9.26
N SER A 38 -1.34 12.47 10.55
CA SER A 38 0.01 12.82 10.98
C SER A 38 1.03 11.90 10.30
N ALA A 39 2.27 12.37 10.15
CA ALA A 39 3.33 11.57 9.52
C ALA A 39 3.53 10.21 10.23
N SER A 40 3.39 10.16 11.56
CA SER A 40 3.47 8.92 12.34
C SER A 40 2.31 7.97 12.06
N GLU A 41 1.08 8.48 11.99
CA GLU A 41 -0.10 7.67 11.65
C GLU A 41 -0.04 7.15 10.21
N ALA A 42 0.38 7.99 9.25
CA ALA A 42 0.57 7.59 7.86
C ALA A 42 1.64 6.50 7.75
N HIS A 43 2.79 6.67 8.41
CA HIS A 43 3.86 5.69 8.40
C HIS A 43 3.40 4.35 9.01
N LYS A 44 2.72 4.38 10.17
CA LYS A 44 2.17 3.17 10.80
C LYS A 44 1.20 2.44 9.87
N LYS A 45 0.26 3.16 9.23
CA LYS A 45 -0.67 2.54 8.27
C LYS A 45 0.06 1.93 7.08
N THR A 46 1.12 2.58 6.59
CA THR A 46 1.95 2.02 5.52
C THR A 46 2.63 0.73 5.97
N THR A 47 3.25 0.69 7.15
CA THR A 47 3.90 -0.52 7.66
C THR A 47 2.92 -1.65 7.93
N ASP A 48 1.74 -1.34 8.48
CA ASP A 48 0.69 -2.32 8.71
C ASP A 48 0.17 -2.89 7.37
N ASN A 49 -0.08 -2.03 6.38
CA ASN A 49 -0.47 -2.48 5.04
C ASN A 49 0.59 -3.36 4.38
N ILE A 50 1.88 -3.04 4.51
CA ILE A 50 2.98 -3.87 3.98
C ILE A 50 2.93 -5.26 4.63
N ARG A 51 2.84 -5.32 5.96
CA ARG A 51 2.78 -6.57 6.72
C ARG A 51 1.54 -7.40 6.36
N ASP A 52 0.39 -6.75 6.19
CA ASP A 52 -0.86 -7.42 5.80
C ASP A 52 -0.78 -7.98 4.37
N CYS A 53 -0.21 -7.22 3.42
CA CYS A 53 0.04 -7.70 2.06
C CYS A 53 0.95 -8.93 2.04
N LEU A 54 2.07 -8.88 2.77
CA LEU A 54 2.98 -10.00 2.88
C LEU A 54 2.31 -11.24 3.51
N THR A 55 1.54 -11.04 4.58
CA THR A 55 0.80 -12.12 5.25
C THR A 55 -0.19 -12.78 4.30
N LYS A 56 -0.89 -11.99 3.47
CA LYS A 56 -1.82 -12.51 2.45
C LYS A 56 -1.11 -13.32 1.37
N GLU A 57 -0.01 -12.79 0.83
CA GLU A 57 0.78 -13.48 -0.21
C GLU A 57 1.32 -14.83 0.29
N LEU A 58 1.92 -14.86 1.48
CA LEU A 58 2.41 -16.10 2.09
C LEU A 58 1.28 -17.08 2.41
N SER A 59 0.11 -16.60 2.84
CA SER A 59 -1.05 -17.45 3.10
C SER A 59 -1.57 -18.12 1.82
N GLU A 60 -1.61 -17.40 0.71
CA GLU A 60 -2.01 -17.95 -0.59
C GLU A 60 -1.01 -18.99 -1.10
N ILE A 61 0.29 -18.65 -1.03
CA ILE A 61 1.36 -19.58 -1.38
C ILE A 61 1.27 -20.85 -0.53
N SER A 62 1.09 -20.72 0.79
CA SER A 62 0.97 -21.85 1.71
C SER A 62 -0.18 -22.77 1.32
N LYS A 63 -1.37 -22.22 1.01
CA LYS A 63 -2.51 -23.00 0.54
C LYS A 63 -2.18 -23.76 -0.75
N ARG A 64 -1.56 -23.08 -1.73
CA ARG A 64 -1.19 -23.69 -3.02
C ARG A 64 -0.14 -24.79 -2.87
N ILE A 65 0.80 -24.63 -1.93
CA ILE A 65 1.77 -25.68 -1.58
C ILE A 65 1.03 -26.88 -0.97
N SER A 66 0.13 -26.68 -0.01
CA SER A 66 -0.65 -27.76 0.58
C SER A 66 -1.47 -28.53 -0.47
N ASP A 67 -2.13 -27.81 -1.37
CA ASP A 67 -2.88 -28.41 -2.48
C ASP A 67 -1.95 -29.18 -3.42
N ALA A 68 -0.78 -28.63 -3.75
CA ALA A 68 0.21 -29.30 -4.60
C ALA A 68 0.74 -30.60 -3.95
N ILE A 69 1.03 -30.59 -2.65
CA ILE A 69 1.45 -31.77 -1.88
C ILE A 69 0.36 -32.84 -1.89
N ALA A 70 -0.91 -32.46 -1.64
CA ALA A 70 -2.04 -33.39 -1.68
C ALA A 70 -2.21 -34.06 -3.06
N ASN A 71 -1.78 -33.38 -4.12
CA ASN A 71 -1.79 -33.88 -5.49
C ASN A 71 -0.46 -34.56 -5.91
N GLY A 72 0.46 -34.81 -4.98
CA GLY A 72 1.75 -35.47 -5.25
C GLY A 72 2.73 -34.63 -6.08
N LYS A 73 2.56 -33.30 -6.10
CA LYS A 73 3.46 -32.37 -6.78
C LYS A 73 4.53 -31.85 -5.82
N PHE A 74 5.65 -31.41 -6.40
CA PHE A 74 6.84 -30.91 -5.68
C PHE A 74 7.16 -29.44 -5.99
N TYR A 75 6.25 -28.77 -6.68
CA TYR A 75 6.41 -27.38 -7.08
C TYR A 75 5.05 -26.71 -7.30
N ILE A 76 5.07 -25.38 -7.25
CA ILE A 76 4.03 -24.49 -7.73
C ILE A 76 4.65 -23.40 -8.62
N ASN A 77 3.88 -22.91 -9.58
CA ASN A 77 4.25 -21.81 -10.47
C ASN A 77 3.18 -20.72 -10.41
N GLY A 78 3.53 -19.46 -10.59
CA GLY A 78 2.55 -18.40 -10.71
C GLY A 78 3.05 -17.27 -11.56
N ASP A 79 2.11 -16.44 -11.98
CA ASP A 79 2.38 -15.27 -12.81
C ASP A 79 2.56 -14.03 -11.92
N GLY A 80 3.22 -13.02 -12.47
CA GLY A 80 3.58 -11.78 -11.80
C GLY A 80 4.86 -11.87 -10.97
N CYS A 81 5.03 -10.88 -10.09
CA CYS A 81 6.18 -10.76 -9.21
C CYS A 81 5.82 -11.22 -7.79
N LEU A 82 6.69 -12.03 -7.19
CA LEU A 82 6.70 -12.23 -5.75
C LEU A 82 7.34 -11.04 -5.05
N GLN A 83 6.83 -10.66 -3.89
CA GLN A 83 7.54 -9.69 -3.05
C GLN A 83 8.91 -10.24 -2.63
N TYR A 84 9.88 -9.34 -2.52
CA TYR A 84 11.25 -9.71 -2.11
C TYR A 84 11.27 -10.40 -0.74
N GLU A 85 10.56 -9.84 0.24
CA GLU A 85 10.51 -10.40 1.60
C GLU A 85 9.82 -11.79 1.63
N THR A 86 8.84 -12.02 0.76
CA THR A 86 8.21 -13.34 0.60
C THR A 86 9.22 -14.35 0.05
N THR A 87 10.01 -13.97 -0.95
CA THR A 87 11.08 -14.81 -1.49
C THR A 87 12.09 -15.19 -0.40
N GLN A 88 12.57 -14.22 0.37
CA GLN A 88 13.54 -14.47 1.45
C GLN A 88 12.99 -15.44 2.50
N ARG A 89 11.76 -15.22 2.99
CA ARG A 89 11.15 -16.09 4.00
C ARG A 89 10.97 -17.52 3.50
N LEU A 90 10.65 -17.71 2.23
CA LEU A 90 10.52 -19.04 1.63
C LEU A 90 11.90 -19.73 1.51
N GLU A 91 12.92 -19.00 1.09
CA GLU A 91 14.29 -19.52 0.99
C GLU A 91 14.86 -19.90 2.38
N GLU A 92 14.60 -19.10 3.42
CA GLU A 92 14.96 -19.40 4.82
C GLU A 92 14.31 -20.70 5.33
N LEU A 93 13.11 -21.02 4.85
CA LEU A 93 12.39 -22.26 5.15
C LEU A 93 12.88 -23.45 4.31
N GLY A 94 13.84 -23.25 3.40
CA GLY A 94 14.42 -24.29 2.56
C GLY A 94 13.71 -24.52 1.23
N TYR A 95 12.75 -23.67 0.85
CA TYR A 95 12.17 -23.71 -0.48
C TYR A 95 13.15 -23.13 -1.51
N LYS A 96 13.12 -23.67 -2.72
CA LYS A 96 13.83 -23.11 -3.87
C LYS A 96 12.89 -22.21 -4.65
N VAL A 97 13.16 -20.91 -4.65
CA VAL A 97 12.40 -19.92 -5.42
C VAL A 97 13.18 -19.54 -6.68
N LYS A 98 12.49 -19.47 -7.82
CA LYS A 98 13.00 -18.93 -9.07
C LYS A 98 12.02 -17.89 -9.58
N THR A 99 12.52 -16.72 -9.94
CA THR A 99 11.77 -15.68 -10.64
C THR A 99 12.34 -15.52 -12.04
N GLY A 100 11.50 -15.13 -12.99
CA GLY A 100 11.92 -14.89 -14.36
C GLY A 100 10.96 -13.96 -15.08
N ASN A 101 11.40 -13.44 -16.22
CA ASN A 101 10.58 -12.65 -17.13
C ASN A 101 10.62 -13.33 -18.50
N GLN A 102 9.48 -13.80 -18.98
CA GLN A 102 9.34 -14.41 -20.30
C GLN A 102 8.28 -13.63 -21.07
N TYR A 103 8.58 -13.21 -22.30
CA TYR A 103 7.64 -12.45 -23.14
C TYR A 103 7.10 -11.16 -22.50
N ASN A 104 7.89 -10.49 -21.66
CA ASN A 104 7.49 -9.34 -20.84
C ASN A 104 6.48 -9.67 -19.72
N GLU A 105 6.30 -10.95 -19.40
CA GLU A 105 5.48 -11.43 -18.30
C GLU A 105 6.39 -12.00 -17.20
N ASP A 106 6.29 -11.41 -16.02
CA ASP A 106 6.96 -11.92 -14.84
C ASP A 106 6.29 -13.21 -14.39
N HIS A 107 7.10 -14.18 -13.98
CA HIS A 107 6.64 -15.45 -13.45
C HIS A 107 7.58 -15.93 -12.35
N TRP A 108 7.07 -16.83 -11.54
CA TRP A 108 7.82 -17.44 -10.46
C TRP A 108 7.53 -18.93 -10.34
N ASN A 109 8.48 -19.64 -9.76
CA ASN A 109 8.40 -21.05 -9.44
C ASN A 109 8.94 -21.27 -8.02
N ILE A 110 8.16 -21.95 -7.19
CA ILE A 110 8.57 -22.38 -5.85
C ILE A 110 8.58 -23.90 -5.88
N SER A 111 9.69 -24.49 -5.49
CA SER A 111 9.88 -25.94 -5.49
C SER A 111 10.52 -26.41 -4.18
N TRP A 112 10.24 -27.65 -3.82
CA TRP A 112 10.83 -28.33 -2.67
C TRP A 112 11.29 -29.73 -3.10
N ASN A 113 12.44 -30.16 -2.59
CA ASN A 113 12.91 -31.51 -2.84
C ASN A 113 12.06 -32.51 -2.05
N ASN A 114 11.67 -33.60 -2.72
CA ASN A 114 11.66 -34.88 -2.03
C ASN A 114 13.13 -35.26 -1.82
N GLY A 115 13.49 -35.65 -0.59
CA GLY A 115 14.77 -36.31 -0.33
C GLY A 115 15.00 -37.49 -1.26
#